data_AF-A0A255P1D5-F1
#
_entry.id   AF-A0A255P1D5-F1
#
_cell.length_a   1.000
_cell.length_b   1.000
_cell.length_c   1.000
_cell.angle_alpha   90.00
_cell.angle_beta   90.00
_cell.angle_gamma   90.00
#
_symmetry.space_group_name_H-M   'P 1'
#
loop_
_entity.id
_entity.type
_entity.pdbx_description
1 polymer ?
#
loop_
_entity_poly.entity_id
_entity_poly.type
_entity_poly.pdbx_seq_one_letter_code
_entity_poly.pdbx_strand_id
1 'polypeptide(L)'
;MDRIDGDHIPIPRSAAPTVWLATSQGLVVIDTIAVEKAIKGERKGWTLTADEAHYAARIMFDHHVPYSVVAVRVGRSTETLRAWFPEEVVPSTPSRARGRGVKEIEHGTPRGYYAHHRRGETPCQPCKTANAIADRHYRLHGTRVGAPTVVVAA
;
A
#
# COMPACT_ATOMS: atom_id res chain seq x y z
N MET A 1 -9.40 -5.94 25.29
CA MET A 1 -8.83 -5.43 24.02
C MET A 1 -8.68 -6.63 23.12
N ASP A 2 -9.78 -7.01 22.47
CA ASP A 2 -9.82 -8.19 21.62
C ASP A 2 -9.24 -7.87 20.25
N ARG A 3 -8.30 -8.72 19.82
CA ARG A 3 -7.77 -8.75 18.46
C ARG A 3 -8.94 -9.09 17.53
N ILE A 4 -9.09 -8.31 16.46
CA ILE A 4 -9.90 -8.71 15.31
C ILE A 4 -9.14 -9.86 14.64
N ASP A 5 -9.44 -11.09 15.06
CA ASP A 5 -9.10 -12.29 14.31
C ASP A 5 -9.81 -12.20 12.95
N GLY A 6 -9.04 -12.33 11.88
CA GLY A 6 -9.52 -12.10 10.52
C GLY A 6 -10.69 -13.02 10.19
N ASP A 7 -11.77 -12.44 9.69
CA ASP A 7 -12.92 -13.16 9.12
C ASP A 7 -12.43 -14.20 8.12
N HIS A 8 -12.39 -15.45 8.56
CA HIS A 8 -12.12 -16.60 7.72
C HIS A 8 -13.41 -16.94 6.99
N ILE A 9 -13.47 -16.62 5.70
CA ILE A 9 -14.54 -17.09 4.81
C ILE A 9 -14.32 -18.59 4.57
N PRO A 10 -15.18 -19.49 5.07
CA PRO A 10 -15.01 -20.93 4.87
C PRO A 10 -15.42 -21.31 3.44
N ILE A 11 -14.48 -21.84 2.68
CA ILE A 11 -14.74 -22.41 1.34
C ILE A 11 -15.11 -23.90 1.52
N PRO A 12 -16.06 -24.47 0.76
CA PRO A 12 -16.42 -25.89 0.85
C PRO A 12 -15.19 -26.79 0.69
N ARG A 13 -14.96 -27.70 1.66
CA ARG A 13 -13.82 -28.63 1.70
C ARG A 13 -13.91 -29.80 0.71
N SER A 14 -14.85 -29.75 -0.23
CA SER A 14 -15.06 -30.79 -1.23
C SER A 14 -14.96 -30.18 -2.62
N ALA A 15 -14.26 -30.89 -3.51
CA ALA A 15 -14.15 -30.71 -4.96
C ALA A 15 -12.92 -29.92 -5.43
N ALA A 16 -12.17 -30.60 -6.30
CA ALA A 16 -11.07 -30.20 -7.16
C ALA A 16 -10.33 -28.88 -6.83
N PRO A 17 -8.98 -28.90 -6.76
CA PRO A 17 -8.17 -27.67 -6.65
C PRO A 17 -8.34 -26.74 -7.87
N THR A 18 -9.17 -27.15 -8.82
CA THR A 18 -9.38 -26.49 -10.08
C THR A 18 -10.84 -26.63 -10.51
N VAL A 19 -11.48 -25.51 -10.83
CA VAL A 19 -12.84 -25.49 -11.37
C VAL A 19 -12.77 -25.05 -12.83
N TRP A 20 -13.57 -25.70 -13.69
CA TRP A 20 -13.77 -25.25 -15.05
C TRP A 20 -15.01 -24.38 -15.12
N LEU A 21 -14.83 -23.14 -15.57
CA LEU A 21 -15.89 -22.14 -15.70
C LEU A 21 -16.18 -21.92 -17.18
N ALA A 22 -17.43 -22.16 -17.57
CA ALA A 22 -17.91 -21.78 -18.89
C ALA A 22 -18.22 -20.28 -18.89
N THR A 23 -17.55 -19.55 -19.78
CA THR A 23 -17.75 -18.12 -20.01
C THR A 23 -18.24 -17.89 -21.43
N SER A 24 -18.68 -16.67 -21.76
CA SER A 24 -19.05 -16.32 -23.14
C SER A 24 -17.87 -16.41 -24.12
N GLN A 25 -16.63 -16.42 -23.62
CA GLN A 25 -15.40 -16.52 -24.41
C GLN A 25 -14.85 -17.96 -24.48
N GLY A 26 -15.49 -18.92 -23.80
CA GLY A 26 -15.07 -20.31 -23.76
C GLY A 26 -14.86 -20.85 -22.35
N LEU A 27 -14.19 -21.99 -22.27
CA LEU A 27 -13.95 -22.71 -21.02
C LEU A 27 -12.64 -22.24 -20.37
N VAL A 28 -12.73 -21.79 -19.13
CA VAL A 28 -11.60 -21.27 -18.35
C VAL A 28 -11.31 -22.19 -17.18
N VAL A 29 -10.02 -22.38 -16.90
CA VAL A 29 -9.51 -23.13 -15.75
C VAL A 29 -9.23 -22.14 -14.61
N ILE A 30 -9.81 -22.37 -13.44
CA ILE A 30 -9.57 -21.56 -12.24
C ILE A 30 -8.88 -22.43 -11.18
N ASP A 31 -7.65 -22.08 -10.80
CA ASP A 31 -7.00 -22.67 -9.63
C ASP A 31 -7.62 -22.10 -8.34
N THR A 32 -8.40 -22.92 -7.63
CA THR A 32 -9.12 -22.48 -6.42
C THR A 32 -8.19 -22.33 -5.22
N ILE A 33 -7.04 -23.02 -5.21
CA ILE A 33 -6.01 -22.86 -4.16
C ILE A 33 -5.34 -21.50 -4.31
N ALA A 34 -5.01 -21.12 -5.55
CA ALA A 34 -4.51 -19.78 -5.84
C ALA A 34 -5.51 -18.72 -5.39
N VAL A 35 -6.77 -18.84 -5.80
CA VAL A 35 -7.85 -17.92 -5.38
C VAL A 35 -7.95 -17.82 -3.85
N GLU A 36 -7.99 -18.94 -3.14
CA GLU A 36 -8.06 -18.95 -1.67
C GLU A 36 -6.87 -18.22 -1.03
N LYS A 37 -5.64 -18.53 -1.47
CA LYS A 37 -4.43 -17.85 -0.98
C LYS A 37 -4.47 -16.35 -1.24
N ALA A 38 -4.95 -15.92 -2.41
CA ALA A 38 -5.10 -14.51 -2.71
C ALA A 38 -6.12 -13.83 -1.79
N ILE A 39 -7.29 -14.44 -1.57
CA ILE A 39 -8.33 -13.92 -0.67
C ILE A 39 -7.80 -13.77 0.77
N LYS A 40 -6.92 -14.67 1.21
CA LYS A 40 -6.23 -14.58 2.52
C LYS A 40 -5.09 -13.54 2.57
N GLY A 41 -4.73 -12.95 1.43
CA GLY A 41 -3.61 -12.00 1.32
C GLY A 41 -2.23 -12.66 1.21
N GLU A 42 -2.18 -13.94 0.87
CA GLU A 42 -0.96 -14.77 0.79
C GLU A 42 -0.38 -14.87 -0.62
N ARG A 43 -0.48 -13.81 -1.42
CA ARG A 43 -0.05 -13.75 -2.82
C ARG A 43 1.47 -13.52 -3.01
N LYS A 44 2.32 -13.98 -2.08
CA LYS A 44 3.76 -13.72 -2.17
C LYS A 44 4.41 -14.62 -3.22
N GLY A 45 5.05 -14.02 -4.22
CA GLY A 45 5.89 -14.72 -5.20
C GLY A 45 5.17 -15.28 -6.42
N TRP A 46 3.87 -14.99 -6.60
CA TRP A 46 3.09 -15.44 -7.76
C TRP A 46 1.94 -14.48 -8.07
N THR A 47 1.30 -14.63 -9.23
CA THR A 47 0.20 -13.77 -9.70
C THR A 47 -0.96 -14.61 -10.18
N LEU A 48 -2.18 -14.18 -9.86
CA LEU A 48 -3.40 -14.75 -10.47
C LEU A 48 -3.44 -14.44 -11.97
N THR A 49 -4.05 -15.32 -12.73
CA THR A 49 -4.53 -15.00 -14.08
C THR A 49 -5.60 -13.89 -14.04
N ALA A 50 -6.04 -13.40 -15.20
CA ALA A 50 -7.13 -12.42 -15.24
C ALA A 50 -8.43 -13.02 -14.68
N ASP A 51 -8.76 -14.24 -15.09
CA ASP A 51 -10.00 -14.92 -14.70
C ASP A 51 -10.00 -15.34 -13.23
N GLU A 52 -8.88 -15.82 -12.71
CA GLU A 52 -8.74 -16.13 -11.28
C GLU A 52 -8.87 -14.86 -10.43
N ALA A 53 -8.28 -13.74 -10.88
CA ALA A 53 -8.42 -12.46 -10.19
C ALA A 53 -9.86 -11.94 -10.22
N HIS A 54 -10.55 -12.09 -11.35
CA HIS A 54 -11.96 -11.75 -11.50
C HIS A 54 -12.84 -12.61 -10.58
N TYR A 55 -12.61 -13.92 -10.56
CA TYR A 55 -13.35 -14.87 -9.71
C TYR A 55 -13.12 -14.58 -8.22
N ALA A 56 -11.86 -14.38 -7.81
CA ALA A 56 -11.51 -13.99 -6.44
C ALA A 56 -12.18 -12.67 -6.03
N ALA A 57 -12.16 -11.67 -6.92
CA ALA A 57 -12.79 -10.37 -6.66
C ALA A 57 -14.30 -10.50 -6.44
N ARG A 58 -15.03 -11.28 -7.27
CA ARG A 58 -16.47 -11.49 -7.08
C ARG A 58 -16.78 -12.11 -5.72
N ILE A 59 -16.08 -13.18 -5.32
CA ILE A 59 -16.25 -13.78 -3.97
C ILE A 59 -16.05 -12.72 -2.89
N MET A 60 -14.99 -11.92 -3.00
CA MET A 60 -14.71 -10.89 -1.99
C MET A 60 -15.78 -9.79 -1.94
N PHE A 61 -16.36 -9.38 -3.08
CA PHE A 61 -17.45 -8.42 -3.11
C PHE A 61 -18.75 -8.98 -2.52
N ASP A 62 -19.08 -10.24 -2.80
CA ASP A 62 -20.23 -10.92 -2.18
C ASP A 62 -20.11 -10.97 -0.65
N HIS A 63 -18.88 -10.98 -0.14
CA HIS A 63 -18.54 -10.88 1.28
C HIS A 63 -18.30 -9.44 1.77
N HIS A 64 -18.70 -8.43 1.00
CA HIS A 64 -18.62 -7.00 1.33
C HIS A 64 -17.21 -6.50 1.66
N VAL A 65 -16.18 -7.14 1.10
CA VAL A 65 -14.80 -6.71 1.33
C VAL A 65 -14.55 -5.38 0.61
N PRO A 66 -13.93 -4.37 1.27
CA PRO A 66 -13.70 -3.07 0.64
C PRO A 66 -12.87 -3.16 -0.63
N TYR A 67 -13.25 -2.35 -1.61
CA TYR A 67 -12.63 -2.30 -2.95
C TYR A 67 -11.10 -2.20 -2.96
N SER A 68 -10.53 -1.41 -2.05
CA SER A 68 -9.08 -1.24 -1.91
C SER A 68 -8.40 -2.52 -1.42
N VAL A 69 -9.04 -3.27 -0.53
CA VAL A 69 -8.55 -4.55 -0.03
C VAL A 69 -8.61 -5.60 -1.13
N VAL A 70 -9.69 -5.62 -1.92
CA VAL A 70 -9.82 -6.49 -3.10
C VAL A 70 -8.68 -6.22 -4.08
N ALA A 71 -8.47 -4.97 -4.50
CA ALA A 71 -7.41 -4.57 -5.43
C ALA A 71 -6.02 -5.06 -5.00
N VAL A 72 -5.68 -4.87 -3.71
CA VAL A 72 -4.40 -5.31 -3.14
C VAL A 72 -4.28 -6.84 -3.16
N ARG A 73 -5.32 -7.56 -2.74
CA ARG A 73 -5.30 -9.02 -2.59
C ARG A 73 -5.27 -9.75 -3.92
N VAL A 74 -6.04 -9.28 -4.91
CA VAL A 74 -6.06 -9.87 -6.26
C VAL A 74 -4.91 -9.35 -7.15
N GLY A 75 -4.21 -8.29 -6.73
CA GLY A 75 -3.08 -7.73 -7.46
C GLY A 75 -3.48 -7.01 -8.75
N ARG A 76 -4.65 -6.37 -8.79
CA ARG A 76 -5.14 -5.58 -9.92
C ARG A 76 -5.32 -4.12 -9.53
N SER A 77 -5.26 -3.24 -10.52
CA SER A 77 -5.54 -1.83 -10.26
C SER A 77 -7.03 -1.64 -9.92
N THR A 78 -7.34 -0.58 -9.18
CA THR A 78 -8.72 -0.20 -8.93
C THR A 78 -9.47 0.12 -10.22
N GLU A 79 -8.77 0.59 -11.26
CA GLU A 79 -9.36 0.85 -12.57
C GLU A 79 -9.79 -0.45 -13.28
N THR A 80 -8.95 -1.48 -13.25
CA THR A 80 -9.30 -2.79 -13.78
C THR A 80 -10.54 -3.35 -13.08
N LEU A 81 -10.59 -3.28 -11.75
CA LEU A 81 -11.77 -3.71 -11.02
C LEU A 81 -13.02 -2.89 -11.41
N ARG A 82 -12.88 -1.60 -11.74
CA ARG A 82 -14.04 -0.74 -12.07
C ARG A 82 -14.63 -1.11 -13.41
N ALA A 83 -13.76 -1.54 -14.33
CA ALA A 83 -14.18 -2.07 -15.62
C ALA A 83 -14.90 -3.41 -15.47
N TRP A 84 -14.46 -4.28 -14.54
CA TRP A 84 -15.07 -5.59 -14.30
C TRP A 84 -16.37 -5.53 -13.51
N PHE A 85 -16.41 -4.71 -12.46
CA PHE A 85 -17.51 -4.61 -11.50
C PHE A 85 -17.95 -3.15 -11.32
N PRO A 86 -18.57 -2.54 -12.34
CA PRO A 86 -19.04 -1.16 -12.25
C PRO A 86 -20.11 -0.97 -11.17
N GLU A 87 -20.86 -2.01 -10.83
CA GLU A 87 -21.91 -2.01 -9.81
C GLU A 87 -21.38 -1.95 -8.38
N GLU A 88 -20.18 -2.49 -8.16
CA GLU A 88 -19.53 -2.57 -6.84
C GLU A 88 -18.73 -1.31 -6.49
N VAL A 89 -18.73 -0.32 -7.39
CA VAL A 89 -18.00 0.93 -7.20
C VAL A 89 -18.70 1.76 -6.15
N VAL A 90 -18.26 1.62 -4.90
CA VAL A 90 -18.66 2.54 -3.84
C VAL A 90 -18.23 3.95 -4.26
N PRO A 91 -19.14 4.94 -4.28
CA PRO A 91 -18.78 6.33 -4.49
C PRO A 91 -17.61 6.65 -3.56
N SER A 92 -16.55 7.25 -4.09
CA SER A 92 -15.43 7.68 -3.25
C SER A 92 -15.99 8.68 -2.23
N THR A 93 -16.35 8.17 -1.06
CA THR A 93 -16.55 9.01 0.10
C THR A 93 -15.19 9.68 0.26
N PRO A 94 -15.10 11.01 0.22
CA PRO A 94 -13.82 11.69 0.38
C PRO A 94 -13.23 11.11 1.65
N SER A 95 -12.19 10.29 1.46
CA SER A 95 -11.53 9.62 2.55
C SER A 95 -11.21 10.75 3.51
N ARG A 96 -11.62 10.61 4.77
CA ARG A 96 -10.96 11.32 5.85
C ARG A 96 -9.54 10.76 5.88
N ALA A 97 -8.74 11.10 4.87
CA ALA A 97 -7.32 10.91 4.86
C ALA A 97 -6.91 11.52 6.18
N ARG A 98 -6.49 10.67 7.13
CA ARG A 98 -6.00 11.15 8.41
C ARG A 98 -4.98 12.20 8.04
N GLY A 99 -5.31 13.46 8.33
CA GLY A 99 -4.41 14.57 8.04
C GLY A 99 -3.08 14.16 8.62
N ARG A 100 -2.07 13.98 7.76
CA ARG A 100 -0.76 13.60 8.24
C ARG A 100 -0.31 14.79 9.06
N GLY A 101 -0.45 14.69 10.38
CA GLY A 101 -0.22 15.81 11.29
C GLY A 101 1.08 16.48 10.91
N VAL A 102 1.05 17.81 10.78
CA VAL A 102 2.24 18.59 10.50
C VAL A 102 3.20 18.35 11.66
N LYS A 103 4.21 17.51 11.45
CA LYS A 103 5.21 17.22 12.48
C LYS A 103 5.97 18.50 12.78
N GLU A 104 6.34 18.76 14.01
CA GLU A 104 7.26 19.85 14.33
C GLU A 104 8.60 19.69 13.55
N ILE A 105 9.22 20.81 13.18
CA ILE A 105 10.51 20.76 12.46
C ILE A 105 11.63 20.57 13.48
N GLU A 106 12.33 19.44 13.38
CA GLU A 106 13.58 19.20 14.10
C GLU A 106 14.69 20.11 13.53
N HIS A 107 14.87 21.28 14.15
CA HIS A 107 15.90 22.26 13.74
C HIS A 107 17.33 21.75 14.05
N GLY A 108 18.33 22.32 13.37
CA GLY A 108 19.73 21.91 13.56
C GLY A 108 20.10 20.58 12.88
N THR A 109 19.22 20.05 12.02
CA THR A 109 19.44 18.81 11.26
C THR A 109 19.29 19.04 9.75
N PRO A 110 19.95 18.23 8.89
CA PRO A 110 19.70 18.24 7.45
C PRO A 110 18.23 17.95 7.11
N ARG A 111 17.57 17.09 7.89
CA ARG A 111 16.15 16.78 7.75
C ARG A 111 15.27 18.02 7.97
N GLY A 112 15.63 18.84 8.97
CA GLY A 112 15.00 20.12 9.24
C GLY A 112 15.13 21.09 8.06
N TYR A 113 16.32 21.18 7.45
CA TYR A 113 16.54 21.97 6.24
C TYR A 113 15.57 21.59 5.10
N TYR A 114 15.43 20.30 4.80
CA TYR A 114 14.47 19.84 3.78
C TYR A 114 13.01 19.96 4.22
N ALA A 115 12.72 20.01 5.52
CA ALA A 115 11.37 20.27 6.01
C ALA A 115 10.94 21.72 5.74
N HIS A 116 11.84 22.69 5.97
CA HIS A 116 11.63 24.10 5.61
C HIS A 116 11.31 24.27 4.12
N HIS A 117 12.14 23.70 3.25
CA HIS A 117 11.94 23.75 1.80
C HIS A 117 10.61 23.14 1.36
N ARG A 118 10.21 22.00 1.92
CA ARG A 118 8.91 21.37 1.60
C ARG A 118 7.70 22.19 2.05
N ARG A 119 7.88 23.10 3.01
CA ARG A 119 6.83 24.03 3.48
C ARG A 119 6.88 25.40 2.83
N GLY A 120 7.91 25.68 2.02
CA GLY A 120 8.16 27.02 1.48
C GLY A 120 8.62 28.03 2.54
N GLU A 121 9.08 27.56 3.70
CA GLU A 121 9.62 28.40 4.77
C GLU A 121 11.11 28.68 4.53
N THR A 122 11.61 29.84 4.98
CA THR A 122 13.04 30.14 4.90
C THR A 122 13.81 29.31 5.94
N PRO A 123 14.77 28.45 5.54
CA PRO A 123 15.50 27.62 6.49
C PRO A 123 16.25 28.47 7.51
N CYS A 124 16.11 28.14 8.80
CA CYS A 124 16.84 28.80 9.87
C CYS A 124 18.35 28.54 9.78
N GLN A 125 19.15 29.40 10.43
CA GLN A 125 20.62 29.31 10.38
C GLN A 125 21.16 27.96 10.89
N PRO A 126 20.66 27.38 12.01
CA PRO A 126 21.10 26.05 12.45
C PRO A 126 20.88 24.95 11.39
N CYS A 127 19.75 24.97 10.70
CA CYS A 127 19.46 24.00 9.63
C CYS A 127 20.38 24.19 8.42
N LYS A 128 20.68 25.43 8.04
CA LYS A 128 21.64 25.74 6.97
C LYS A 128 23.04 25.22 7.32
N THR A 129 23.51 25.49 8.53
CA THR A 129 24.82 25.02 9.01
C THR A 129 24.88 23.49 9.06
N ALA A 130 23.85 22.84 9.59
CA ALA A 130 23.77 21.38 9.64
C ALA A 130 23.80 20.73 8.25
N ASN A 131 23.08 21.31 7.28
CA ASN A 131 23.13 20.84 5.91
C ASN A 131 24.53 21.02 5.28
N ALA A 132 25.20 22.14 5.54
CA ALA A 132 26.57 22.37 5.07
C ALA A 132 27.60 21.41 5.70
N ILE A 133 27.44 21.05 6.98
CA ILE A 133 28.26 20.04 7.65
C ILE A 133 28.01 18.66 7.03
N ALA A 134 26.76 18.26 6.85
CA ALA A 134 26.41 16.98 6.25
C ALA A 134 26.91 16.86 4.80
N ASP A 135 26.91 17.96 4.05
CA ASP A 135 27.44 17.99 2.69
C ASP A 135 28.97 17.85 2.67
N ARG A 136 29.69 18.54 3.56
CA ARG A 136 31.14 18.34 3.74
C ARG A 136 31.46 16.90 4.13
N HIS A 137 30.70 16.32 5.08
CA HIS A 137 30.87 14.93 5.49
C HIS A 137 30.65 13.97 4.32
N TYR A 138 29.61 14.19 3.51
CA TYR A 138 29.34 13.39 2.32
C TYR A 138 30.48 13.43 1.31
N ARG A 139 31.07 14.60 1.07
CA ARG A 139 32.22 14.74 0.15
C ARG A 139 33.46 14.00 0.65
N LEU A 140 33.66 13.89 1.96
CA LEU A 140 34.81 13.21 2.56
C LEU A 140 34.61 11.71 2.71
N HIS A 141 33.41 11.26 3.10
CA HIS A 141 33.15 9.88 3.50
C HIS A 141 32.23 9.11 2.54
N GLY A 142 31.70 9.75 1.49
CA GLY A 142 30.76 9.13 0.55
C GLY A 142 29.37 8.84 1.12
N THR A 143 29.11 9.21 2.39
CA THR A 143 27.83 8.99 3.08
C THR A 143 27.47 10.17 3.97
N ARG A 144 26.17 10.38 4.20
CA ARG A 144 25.63 11.38 5.14
C ARG A 144 25.36 10.79 6.53
N VAL A 145 25.47 9.47 6.67
CA VAL A 145 25.26 8.78 7.95
C VAL A 145 26.41 9.13 8.89
N GLY A 146 26.08 9.53 10.13
CA GLY A 146 27.07 9.94 11.14
C GLY A 146 27.51 11.41 11.06
N ALA A 147 26.93 12.21 10.16
CA ALA A 147 27.26 13.63 10.08
C ALA A 147 26.89 14.36 11.39
N PRO A 148 27.77 15.24 11.91
CA PRO A 148 27.49 15.98 13.13
C PRO A 148 26.25 16.88 12.98
N THR A 149 25.39 16.87 14.00
CA THR A 149 24.24 17.77 14.09
C THR A 149 24.63 19.05 14.83
N VAL A 150 23.95 20.15 14.53
CA VAL A 150 24.18 21.43 15.20
C VAL A 150 23.21 21.54 16.36
N VAL A 151 23.72 21.62 17.58
CA VAL A 151 22.90 21.82 18.78
C VAL A 151 22.35 23.25 18.74
N VAL A 152 21.03 23.39 18.78
CA VAL A 152 20.39 24.69 18.92
C VAL A 152 20.36 25.01 20.41
N ALA A 153 21.00 26.09 20.85
CA ALA A 153 20.85 26.56 22.23
C ALA A 153 19.38 26.98 22.43
N ALA A 154 18.75 26.45 23.49
CA ALA A 154 17.36 26.70 23.85
C ALA A 154 17.15 28.14 24.31
#